data_AF-A0A285CS73-F1
#
_entry.id   AF-A0A285CS73-F1
#
_cell.length_a   1.000
_cell.length_b   1.000
_cell.length_c   1.000
_cell.angle_alpha   90.00
_cell.angle_beta   90.00
_cell.angle_gamma   90.00
#
_symmetry.space_group_name_H-M   'P 1'
#
loop_
_entity.id
_entity.type
_entity.pdbx_description
1 polymer ?
#
loop_
_entity_poly.entity_id
_entity_poly.type
_entity_poly.pdbx_seq_one_letter_code
_entity_poly.pdbx_strand_id
1 'polypeptide(L)'
;MQELEELERRISAALERIGAGIDAIPTMPAENPLQAALEEERMVNAQLAERLKAVKDRDASRIGALEEQVEALTRHLDVQGLELQRMKKTTGHLREALRSLREAQAEGVADPQLLNRSMVVELEALRAARAAETAEVEEILTALEPLIAEGRQDA
;
A
#
# COMPACT_ATOMS: atom_id res chain seq x y z
N MET A 1 80.58 -23.23 46.46
CA MET A 1 79.64 -23.87 47.42
C MET A 1 78.69 -22.83 47.99
N GLN A 2 79.17 -21.74 48.61
CA GLN A 2 78.31 -20.66 49.16
C GLN A 2 77.48 -19.89 48.11
N GLU A 3 78.04 -19.62 46.93
CA GLU A 3 77.32 -18.90 45.86
C GLU A 3 76.13 -19.69 45.29
N LEU A 4 76.20 -21.03 45.31
CA LEU A 4 75.12 -21.89 44.83
C LEU A 4 73.93 -21.87 45.80
N GLU A 5 74.21 -21.98 47.11
CA GLU A 5 73.19 -21.90 48.17
C GLU A 5 72.49 -20.53 48.20
N GLU A 6 73.24 -19.46 47.90
CA GLU A 6 72.67 -18.11 47.81
C GLU A 6 71.76 -17.94 46.57
N LEU A 7 72.14 -18.53 45.43
CA LEU A 7 71.30 -18.58 44.24
C LEU A 7 70.04 -19.42 44.47
N GLU A 8 70.14 -20.57 45.11
CA GLU A 8 68.99 -21.42 45.46
C GLU A 8 68.01 -20.68 46.39
N ARG A 9 68.53 -20.01 47.43
CA ARG A 9 67.68 -19.22 48.34
C ARG A 9 66.98 -18.06 47.63
N ARG A 10 67.63 -17.41 46.67
CA ARG A 10 67.02 -16.33 45.85
C ARG A 10 65.99 -16.88 44.87
N ILE A 11 66.21 -18.05 44.27
CA ILE A 11 65.25 -18.70 43.38
C ILE A 11 64.01 -19.12 44.17
N SER A 12 64.17 -19.74 45.34
CA SER A 12 63.02 -20.11 46.20
C SER A 12 62.22 -18.90 46.62
N ALA A 13 62.87 -17.81 47.03
CA ALA A 13 62.18 -16.56 47.37
C ALA A 13 61.48 -15.91 46.16
N ALA A 14 62.08 -16.00 44.96
CA ALA A 14 61.45 -15.52 43.73
C ALA A 14 60.23 -16.38 43.35
N LEU A 15 60.32 -17.70 43.50
CA LEU A 15 59.22 -18.63 43.23
C LEU A 15 58.07 -18.46 44.23
N GLU A 16 58.36 -18.27 45.53
CA GLU A 16 57.33 -17.95 46.53
C GLU A 16 56.66 -16.61 46.23
N ARG A 17 57.43 -15.60 45.80
CA ARG A 17 56.89 -14.29 45.40
C ARG A 17 56.04 -14.38 44.13
N ILE A 18 56.42 -15.24 43.18
CA ILE A 18 55.61 -15.52 41.98
C ILE A 18 54.35 -16.29 42.36
N GLY A 19 54.44 -17.29 43.24
CA GLY A 19 53.29 -18.03 43.75
C GLY A 19 52.29 -17.13 44.46
N ALA A 20 52.76 -16.32 45.42
CA ALA A 20 51.95 -15.31 46.09
C ALA A 20 51.40 -14.24 45.12
N GLY A 21 52.18 -13.91 44.08
CA GLY A 21 51.75 -13.01 43.01
C GLY A 21 50.63 -13.60 42.16
N ILE A 22 50.67 -14.89 41.85
CA ILE A 22 49.63 -15.61 41.11
C ILE A 22 48.36 -15.76 41.95
N ASP A 23 48.50 -16.09 43.23
CA ASP A 23 47.36 -16.19 44.16
C ASP A 23 46.70 -14.83 44.42
N ALA A 24 47.48 -13.73 44.29
CA ALA A 24 46.98 -12.36 44.39
C ALA A 24 46.39 -11.82 43.09
N ILE A 25 46.48 -12.54 41.96
CA ILE A 25 45.74 -12.18 40.76
C ILE A 25 44.27 -12.51 41.03
N PRO A 26 43.37 -11.51 41.13
CA PRO A 26 41.96 -11.80 41.27
C PRO A 26 41.51 -12.55 40.03
N THR A 27 41.20 -13.84 40.17
CA THR A 27 40.44 -14.57 39.15
C THR A 27 39.15 -13.79 38.92
N MET A 28 39.00 -13.24 37.71
CA MET A 28 37.73 -12.64 37.32
C MET A 28 36.63 -13.69 37.53
N PRO A 29 35.48 -13.33 38.15
CA PRO A 29 34.37 -14.26 38.30
C PRO A 29 34.00 -14.80 36.90
N ALA A 30 33.84 -16.12 36.81
CA ALA A 30 33.61 -16.84 35.55
C ALA A 30 32.32 -16.42 34.83
N GLU A 31 31.41 -15.72 35.53
CA GLU A 31 30.25 -15.04 34.96
C GLU A 31 30.48 -13.53 35.06
N ASN A 32 30.87 -12.92 33.95
CA ASN A 32 30.99 -11.48 33.86
C ASN A 32 29.57 -10.89 33.72
N PRO A 33 29.06 -10.07 34.66
CA PRO A 33 27.70 -9.50 34.57
C PRO A 33 27.47 -8.69 33.30
N LEU A 34 28.54 -8.20 32.67
CA LEU A 34 28.50 -7.53 31.37
C LEU A 34 28.18 -8.49 30.21
N GLN A 35 28.56 -9.77 30.30
CA GLN A 35 28.21 -10.78 29.30
C GLN A 35 26.72 -11.13 29.36
N ALA A 36 26.17 -11.30 30.57
CA ALA A 36 24.74 -11.53 30.76
C ALA A 36 23.89 -10.34 30.23
N ALA A 37 24.30 -9.10 30.54
CA ALA A 37 23.63 -7.90 30.02
C ALA A 37 23.74 -7.80 28.48
N LEU A 38 24.88 -8.17 27.89
CA LEU A 38 25.05 -8.20 26.44
C LEU A 38 24.16 -9.25 25.76
N GLU A 39 24.00 -10.42 26.38
CA GLU A 39 23.10 -11.47 25.88
C GLU A 39 21.63 -11.05 25.97
N GLU A 40 21.22 -10.40 27.07
CA GLU A 40 19.88 -9.82 27.21
C GLU A 40 19.60 -8.74 26.15
N GLU A 41 20.52 -7.79 25.96
CA GLU A 41 20.41 -6.76 24.92
C GLU A 41 20.36 -7.36 23.50
N ARG A 42 21.12 -8.44 23.24
CA ARG A 42 21.04 -9.16 21.95
C ARG A 42 19.69 -9.82 21.75
N MET A 43 19.12 -10.42 22.79
CA MET A 43 17.80 -11.03 22.74
C MET A 43 16.71 -9.98 22.49
N VAL A 44 16.76 -8.84 23.20
CA VAL A 44 15.83 -7.73 23.00
C VAL A 44 15.96 -7.15 21.58
N ASN A 45 17.19 -6.94 21.09
CA ASN A 45 17.42 -6.47 19.73
C ASN A 45 16.89 -7.45 18.68
N ALA A 46 17.06 -8.77 18.88
CA ALA A 46 16.51 -9.77 17.98
C ALA A 46 14.97 -9.72 17.93
N GLN A 47 14.32 -9.60 19.08
CA GLN A 47 12.86 -9.45 19.17
C GLN A 47 12.37 -8.15 18.51
N LEU A 48 13.08 -7.03 18.72
CA LEU A 48 12.75 -5.75 18.08
C LEU A 48 12.94 -5.81 16.56
N ALA A 49 14.00 -6.46 16.08
CA ALA A 49 14.25 -6.66 14.65
C ALA A 49 13.14 -7.50 14.00
N GLU A 50 12.68 -8.56 14.67
CA GLU A 50 11.56 -9.38 14.21
C GLU A 50 10.25 -8.58 14.18
N ARG A 51 9.94 -7.83 15.24
CA ARG A 51 8.76 -6.94 15.28
C ARG A 51 8.82 -5.87 14.18
N LEU A 52 9.98 -5.27 13.97
CA LEU A 52 10.19 -4.28 12.92
C LEU A 52 9.97 -4.90 11.53
N LYS A 53 10.47 -6.11 11.31
CA LYS A 53 10.22 -6.85 10.07
C LYS A 53 8.73 -7.11 9.88
N ALA A 54 8.04 -7.62 10.90
CA ALA A 54 6.60 -7.88 10.84
C ALA A 54 5.78 -6.60 10.56
N VAL A 55 6.17 -5.46 11.15
CA VAL A 55 5.53 -4.16 10.86
C VAL A 55 5.81 -3.74 9.42
N LYS A 56 7.06 -3.82 8.94
CA LYS A 56 7.41 -3.48 7.55
C LYS A 56 6.67 -4.34 6.54
N ASP A 57 6.54 -5.65 6.79
CA ASP A 57 5.83 -6.57 5.89
C ASP A 57 4.32 -6.21 5.83
N ARG A 58 3.72 -5.86 6.99
CA ARG A 58 2.33 -5.37 7.05
C ARG A 58 2.14 -4.04 6.35
N ASP A 59 3.06 -3.10 6.54
CA ASP A 59 3.00 -1.78 5.93
C ASP A 59 3.22 -1.88 4.42
N ALA A 60 4.15 -2.71 3.95
CA ALA A 60 4.33 -2.99 2.52
C ALA A 60 3.07 -3.58 1.90
N SER A 61 2.42 -4.51 2.59
CA SER A 61 1.14 -5.10 2.12
C SER A 61 0.02 -4.06 2.06
N ARG A 62 -0.09 -3.19 3.07
CA ARG A 62 -1.09 -2.10 3.11
C ARG A 62 -0.84 -1.05 2.03
N ILE A 63 0.42 -0.67 1.82
CA ILE A 63 0.80 0.28 0.78
C ILE A 63 0.45 -0.29 -0.58
N GLY A 64 0.80 -1.55 -0.87
CA GLY A 64 0.41 -2.20 -2.12
C GLY A 64 -1.10 -2.22 -2.34
N ALA A 65 -1.89 -2.58 -1.32
CA ALA A 65 -3.35 -2.57 -1.42
C ALA A 65 -3.94 -1.16 -1.64
N LEU A 66 -3.32 -0.11 -1.07
CA LEU A 66 -3.72 1.28 -1.28
C LEU A 66 -3.32 1.77 -2.69
N GLU A 67 -2.14 1.41 -3.17
CA GLU A 67 -1.67 1.73 -4.52
C GLU A 67 -2.60 1.12 -5.58
N GLU A 68 -2.99 -0.15 -5.41
CA GLU A 68 -3.97 -0.82 -6.29
C GLU A 68 -5.34 -0.12 -6.27
N GLN A 69 -5.82 0.31 -5.09
CA GLN A 69 -7.06 1.07 -4.96
C GLN A 69 -6.98 2.43 -5.65
N VAL A 70 -5.87 3.15 -5.50
CA VAL A 70 -5.65 4.44 -6.16
C VAL A 70 -5.63 4.28 -7.68
N GLU A 71 -4.98 3.22 -8.19
CA GLU A 71 -4.96 2.93 -9.62
C GLU A 71 -6.36 2.59 -10.15
N ALA A 72 -7.14 1.80 -9.40
CA ALA A 72 -8.53 1.48 -9.74
C ALA A 72 -9.41 2.73 -9.79
N LEU A 73 -9.34 3.58 -8.75
CA LEU A 73 -10.08 4.85 -8.69
C LEU A 73 -9.66 5.83 -9.80
N THR A 74 -8.37 5.88 -10.13
CA THR A 74 -7.89 6.71 -11.23
C THR A 74 -8.48 6.28 -12.56
N ARG A 75 -8.46 4.97 -12.86
CA ARG A 75 -9.09 4.40 -14.06
C ARG A 75 -10.58 4.69 -14.10
N HIS A 76 -11.26 4.60 -12.96
CA HIS A 76 -12.69 4.92 -12.86
C HIS A 76 -13.00 6.38 -13.18
N LEU A 77 -12.22 7.31 -12.63
CA LEU A 77 -12.34 8.74 -12.94
C LEU A 77 -12.12 9.05 -14.42
N ASP A 78 -11.16 8.39 -15.07
CA ASP A 78 -10.91 8.56 -16.51
C ASP A 78 -12.12 8.11 -17.35
N VAL A 79 -12.71 6.95 -17.02
CA VAL A 79 -13.91 6.43 -17.69
C VAL A 79 -15.09 7.40 -17.51
N GLN A 80 -15.36 7.84 -16.27
CA GLN A 80 -16.41 8.80 -15.99
C GLN A 80 -16.18 10.15 -16.71
N GLY A 81 -14.92 10.59 -16.83
CA GLY A 81 -14.55 11.78 -17.58
C GLY A 81 -14.94 11.68 -19.06
N LEU A 82 -14.69 10.53 -19.68
CA LEU A 82 -15.07 10.27 -21.07
C LEU A 82 -16.59 10.22 -21.25
N GLU A 83 -17.32 9.60 -20.32
CA GLU A 83 -18.78 9.54 -20.34
C GLU A 83 -19.41 10.92 -20.19
N LEU A 84 -18.92 11.74 -19.26
CA LEU A 84 -19.35 13.12 -19.09
C LEU A 84 -19.15 13.95 -20.37
N GLN A 85 -18.02 13.77 -21.04
CA GLN A 85 -17.75 14.44 -22.32
C GLN A 85 -18.74 13.99 -23.41
N ARG A 86 -19.03 12.68 -23.51
CA ARG A 86 -20.04 12.15 -24.43
C ARG A 86 -21.42 12.73 -24.14
N MET A 87 -21.84 12.76 -22.87
CA MET A 87 -23.13 13.32 -22.44
C MET A 87 -23.24 14.82 -22.75
N LYS A 88 -22.17 15.60 -22.53
CA LYS A 88 -22.14 17.02 -22.90
C LYS A 88 -22.32 17.22 -24.40
N LYS A 89 -21.68 16.38 -25.23
CA LYS A 89 -21.80 16.43 -26.68
C LYS A 89 -23.23 16.11 -27.15
N THR A 90 -23.84 15.03 -26.66
CA THR A 90 -25.23 14.66 -27.01
C THR A 90 -26.23 15.73 -26.57
N THR A 91 -26.03 16.32 -25.38
CA THR A 91 -26.85 17.44 -24.89
C THR A 91 -26.71 18.67 -25.80
N GLY A 92 -25.50 18.95 -26.29
CA GLY A 92 -25.24 20.01 -27.27
C GLY A 92 -26.03 19.80 -28.56
N HIS A 93 -25.91 18.61 -29.16
CA HIS A 93 -26.64 18.26 -30.39
C HIS A 93 -28.16 18.34 -30.21
N LEU A 94 -28.70 17.87 -29.09
CA LEU A 94 -30.13 17.99 -28.78
C LEU A 94 -30.58 19.45 -28.69
N ARG A 95 -29.81 20.32 -28.04
CA ARG A 95 -30.12 21.75 -27.94
C ARG A 95 -30.10 22.44 -29.30
N GLU A 96 -29.17 22.08 -30.16
CA GLU A 96 -29.11 22.58 -31.54
C GLU A 96 -30.31 22.11 -32.36
N ALA A 97 -30.65 20.81 -32.30
CA ALA A 97 -31.83 20.27 -32.99
C ALA A 97 -33.13 20.95 -32.53
N LEU A 98 -33.29 21.14 -31.21
CA LEU A 98 -34.44 21.86 -30.64
C LEU A 98 -34.48 23.33 -31.07
N ARG A 99 -33.33 23.99 -31.22
CA ARG A 99 -33.27 25.36 -31.72
C ARG A 99 -33.75 25.43 -33.17
N SER A 100 -33.22 24.58 -34.05
CA SER A 100 -33.61 24.57 -35.45
C SER A 100 -35.08 24.22 -35.65
N LEU A 101 -35.64 23.30 -34.85
CA LEU A 101 -37.08 22.99 -34.87
C LEU A 101 -37.93 24.20 -34.46
N ARG A 102 -37.51 24.94 -33.43
CA ARG A 102 -38.23 26.15 -32.97
C ARG A 102 -38.17 27.27 -34.02
N GLU A 103 -37.04 27.46 -34.67
CA GLU A 103 -36.87 28.44 -35.76
C GLU A 103 -37.78 28.09 -36.94
N ALA A 104 -37.77 26.84 -37.40
CA ALA A 104 -38.65 26.38 -38.49
C ALA A 104 -40.15 26.51 -38.11
N GLN A 105 -40.51 26.21 -36.86
CA GLN A 105 -41.88 26.40 -36.37
C GLN A 105 -42.29 27.88 -36.34
N ALA A 106 -41.39 28.78 -35.93
CA ALA A 106 -41.65 30.23 -35.91
C ALA A 106 -41.84 30.81 -37.32
N GLU A 107 -41.11 30.29 -38.30
CA GLU A 107 -41.25 30.64 -39.72
C GLU A 107 -42.48 29.98 -40.38
N GLY A 108 -43.17 29.07 -39.69
CA GLY A 108 -44.29 28.30 -40.23
C GLY A 108 -43.88 27.29 -41.30
N VAL A 109 -42.58 26.98 -41.40
CA VAL A 109 -42.03 26.05 -42.39
C VAL A 109 -42.00 24.65 -41.79
N ALA A 110 -42.85 23.77 -42.32
CA ALA A 110 -42.72 22.34 -42.07
C ALA A 110 -41.65 21.76 -43.00
N ASP A 111 -40.43 21.52 -42.48
CA ASP A 111 -39.37 20.80 -43.18
C ASP A 111 -39.30 19.33 -42.71
N PRO A 112 -39.75 18.35 -43.52
CA PRO A 112 -39.66 16.94 -43.20
C PRO A 112 -38.22 16.45 -43.00
N GLN A 113 -37.23 17.04 -43.68
CA GLN A 113 -35.83 16.65 -43.50
C GLN A 113 -35.28 17.12 -42.16
N LEU A 114 -35.68 18.31 -41.69
CA LEU A 114 -35.34 18.79 -40.36
C LEU A 114 -35.91 17.88 -39.27
N LEU A 115 -37.18 17.47 -39.39
CA LEU A 115 -37.80 16.54 -38.46
C LEU A 115 -37.04 15.21 -38.43
N ASN A 116 -36.75 14.63 -39.59
CA ASN A 116 -35.98 13.38 -39.68
C ASN A 116 -34.59 13.52 -39.04
N ARG A 117 -33.87 14.63 -39.28
CA ARG A 117 -32.57 14.90 -38.64
C ARG A 117 -32.69 15.00 -37.12
N SER A 118 -33.71 15.71 -36.62
CA SER A 118 -33.95 15.80 -35.17
C SER A 118 -34.27 14.45 -34.55
N MET A 119 -35.07 13.62 -35.20
CA MET A 119 -35.38 12.27 -34.72
C MET A 119 -34.13 11.38 -34.67
N VAL A 120 -33.21 11.52 -35.63
CA VAL A 120 -31.92 10.81 -35.61
C VAL A 120 -31.08 11.26 -34.41
N VAL A 121 -30.98 12.56 -34.15
CA VAL A 121 -30.25 13.10 -32.98
C VAL A 121 -30.88 12.61 -31.66
N GLU A 122 -32.20 12.55 -31.58
CA GLU A 122 -32.91 12.03 -30.41
C GLU A 122 -32.65 10.54 -30.18
N LEU A 123 -32.68 9.73 -31.24
CA LEU A 123 -32.34 8.30 -31.17
C LEU A 123 -30.88 8.09 -30.74
N GLU A 124 -29.95 8.89 -31.25
CA GLU A 124 -28.55 8.86 -30.82
C GLU A 124 -28.39 9.22 -29.34
N ALA A 125 -29.11 10.24 -28.86
CA ALA A 125 -29.10 10.63 -27.47
C ALA A 125 -29.69 9.54 -26.55
N LEU A 126 -30.80 8.92 -26.95
CA LEU A 126 -31.40 7.79 -26.21
C LEU A 126 -30.46 6.59 -26.16
N ARG A 127 -29.82 6.25 -27.28
CA ARG A 127 -28.82 5.16 -27.31
C ARG A 127 -27.63 5.45 -26.40
N ALA A 128 -27.13 6.68 -26.40
CA ALA A 128 -26.05 7.10 -25.51
C ALA A 128 -26.46 7.01 -24.03
N ALA A 129 -27.68 7.45 -23.68
CA ALA A 129 -28.22 7.34 -22.32
C ALA A 129 -28.33 5.86 -21.88
N ARG A 130 -28.88 4.99 -22.74
CA ARG A 130 -29.01 3.55 -22.43
C ARG A 130 -27.65 2.86 -22.29
N ALA A 131 -26.66 3.26 -23.09
CA ALA A 131 -25.30 2.73 -22.97
C ALA A 131 -24.66 3.14 -21.63
N ALA A 132 -24.84 4.39 -21.20
CA ALA A 132 -24.35 4.86 -19.90
C ALA A 132 -25.06 4.13 -18.74
N GLU A 133 -26.40 4.01 -18.77
CA GLU A 133 -27.17 3.26 -17.77
C GLU A 133 -26.68 1.80 -17.66
N THR A 134 -26.37 1.15 -18.79
CA THR A 134 -25.89 -0.25 -18.79
C THR A 134 -24.49 -0.36 -18.18
N ALA A 135 -23.59 0.58 -18.52
CA ALA A 135 -22.25 0.63 -17.96
C ALA A 135 -22.27 0.87 -16.44
N GLU A 136 -23.11 1.79 -15.96
CA GLU A 136 -23.30 2.03 -14.52
C GLU A 136 -23.83 0.78 -13.80
N VAL A 137 -24.78 0.06 -14.39
CA VAL A 137 -25.32 -1.18 -13.81
C VAL A 137 -24.24 -2.28 -13.77
N GLU A 138 -23.46 -2.46 -14.83
CA GLU A 138 -22.34 -3.43 -14.83
C GLU A 138 -21.29 -3.09 -13.77
N GLU A 139 -20.99 -1.81 -13.59
CA GLU A 139 -20.08 -1.35 -12.54
C GLU A 139 -20.62 -1.65 -11.13
N ILE A 140 -21.88 -1.33 -10.87
CA ILE A 140 -22.54 -1.64 -9.59
C ILE A 140 -22.54 -3.14 -9.33
N LEU A 141 -22.86 -3.97 -10.34
CA LEU A 141 -22.85 -5.42 -10.21
C LEU A 141 -21.44 -5.94 -9.87
N THR A 142 -20.42 -5.42 -10.54
CA THR A 142 -19.01 -5.77 -10.27
C THR A 142 -18.61 -5.38 -8.84
N ALA A 143 -19.06 -4.22 -8.35
CA ALA A 143 -18.79 -3.77 -6.99
C ALA A 143 -19.55 -4.58 -5.92
N LEU A 144 -20.74 -5.09 -6.23
CA LEU A 144 -21.56 -5.90 -5.32
C LEU A 144 -21.10 -7.36 -5.24
N GLU A 145 -20.50 -7.91 -6.29
CA GLU A 145 -20.05 -9.31 -6.37
C GLU A 145 -19.14 -9.76 -5.20
N PRO A 146 -18.10 -8.99 -4.80
CA PRO A 146 -17.29 -9.35 -3.63
C PRO A 146 -18.08 -9.30 -2.31
N LEU A 147 -18.97 -8.32 -2.13
CA LEU A 147 -19.78 -8.17 -0.91
C LEU A 147 -20.77 -9.34 -0.73
N ILE A 148 -21.32 -9.84 -1.84
CA ILE A 148 -22.19 -11.03 -1.84
C ILE A 148 -21.38 -12.30 -1.55
N ALA A 149 -20.14 -12.40 -2.05
CA ALA A 149 -19.26 -13.53 -1.79
C ALA A 149 -18.85 -13.62 -0.31
N GLU A 150 -18.52 -12.48 0.32
CA GLU A 150 -18.23 -12.40 1.76
C GLU A 150 -19.46 -12.75 2.60
N GLY A 151 -20.64 -12.19 2.29
CA GLY A 151 -21.87 -12.49 3.02
C GLY A 151 -22.35 -13.95 2.92
N ARG A 152 -21.88 -14.72 1.92
CA ARG A 152 -22.12 -16.18 1.82
C ARG A 152 -21.12 -17.01 2.61
N GLN A 153 -19.92 -16.50 2.89
CA GLN A 153 -18.93 -17.20 3.72
C GLN A 153 -19.26 -17.09 5.22
N ASP A 154 -20.01 -16.05 5.60
CA ASP A 154 -20.45 -15.80 6.98
C ASP A 154 -21.77 -16.51 7.37
N ALA A 155 -22.40 -17.26 6.45
CA ALA A 155 -23.67 -17.98 6.65
C ALA A 155 -23.50 -19.51 6.61
#